data_AF-A0A8H5P8E9-F1
#
_entry.id   AF-A0A8H5P8E9-F1
#
_cell.length_a   1.000
_cell.length_b   1.000
_cell.length_c   1.000
_cell.angle_alpha   90.00
_cell.angle_beta   90.00
_cell.angle_gamma   90.00
#
_symmetry.space_group_name_H-M   'P 1'
#
loop_
_entity.id
_entity.type
_entity.pdbx_description
1 polymer ?
#
loop_
_entity_poly.entity_id
_entity_poly.type
_entity_poly.pdbx_seq_one_letter_code
_entity_poly.pdbx_strand_id
1 'polypeptide(L)'
;MAGFQDLPVELALAIMKYVDTPQDIYAMTHAHPWLLHCFLDNRKQVMTPHTTKILEFCGGPVSTAYLLAARLRHAKQDPGFNNPRPPHREFIIKWILWSCINSSNTHHHVSHRVSLAAICALSTLATDVGWLTTSYISQAREELFGHHRRPEDWPVVSAEERLRFVNTACRFESYVQAFFHVGQPLFPRDLDIRYHLFSPGVCDDKGVCWATETFYSIAYYIYDQHCTMMQNIMSSLKASETCLVSGRSQDRRKSRLQNCKQIQVNKYVHYLTTQGLGMLLHLQSMALRDQVRFVLWTFESVLDSRHPNILMVQGIGLSRIGTVEKHSWNPWVGCDGVFEITPDQWKWAQSFWDAERHLLI
;
A
#
# COMPACT_ATOMS: atom_id res chain seq x y z
N MET A 1 -37.22 -22.79 11.67
CA MET A 1 -36.18 -21.78 11.89
C MET A 1 -36.49 -20.62 10.97
N ALA A 2 -36.57 -19.39 11.49
CA ALA A 2 -36.70 -18.21 10.66
C ALA A 2 -35.38 -17.94 9.92
N GLY A 3 -35.44 -17.66 8.62
CA GLY A 3 -34.31 -17.32 7.77
C GLY A 3 -34.39 -15.87 7.27
N PHE A 4 -33.37 -15.41 6.54
CA PHE A 4 -33.35 -14.04 5.98
C PHE A 4 -34.52 -13.76 5.02
N GLN A 5 -35.07 -14.80 4.39
CA GLN A 5 -36.28 -14.74 3.56
C GLN A 5 -37.55 -14.38 4.32
N ASP A 6 -37.57 -14.54 5.65
CA ASP A 6 -38.70 -14.20 6.50
C ASP A 6 -38.64 -12.74 6.99
N LEU A 7 -37.57 -12.00 6.66
CA LEU A 7 -37.45 -10.57 6.96
C LEU A 7 -38.19 -9.74 5.91
N PRO A 8 -38.95 -8.71 6.33
CA PRO A 8 -39.43 -7.68 5.42
C PRO A 8 -38.27 -7.04 4.65
N VAL A 9 -38.49 -6.72 3.37
CA VAL A 9 -37.47 -6.12 2.50
C VAL A 9 -36.91 -4.85 3.13
N GLU A 10 -37.76 -4.04 3.75
CA GLU A 10 -37.40 -2.79 4.42
C GLU A 10 -36.37 -3.01 5.53
N LEU A 11 -36.52 -4.10 6.29
CA LEU A 11 -35.62 -4.44 7.38
C LEU A 11 -34.29 -5.00 6.84
N ALA A 12 -34.33 -5.83 5.79
CA ALA A 12 -33.13 -6.30 5.11
C ALA A 12 -32.32 -5.13 4.51
N LEU A 13 -32.99 -4.15 3.89
CA LEU A 13 -32.36 -2.94 3.38
C LEU A 13 -31.83 -2.03 4.47
N ALA A 14 -32.52 -1.91 5.60
CA ALA A 14 -32.02 -1.16 6.74
C ALA A 14 -30.71 -1.80 7.24
N ILE A 15 -30.69 -3.12 7.45
CA ILE A 15 -29.47 -3.83 7.85
C ILE A 15 -28.34 -3.53 6.87
N MET A 16 -28.54 -3.75 5.56
CA MET A 16 -27.50 -3.51 4.55
C MET A 16 -26.97 -2.08 4.50
N LYS A 17 -27.80 -1.06 4.75
CA LYS A 17 -27.37 0.35 4.75
C LYS A 17 -26.50 0.73 5.94
N TYR A 18 -26.72 0.08 7.08
CA TYR A 18 -26.00 0.36 8.32
C TYR A 18 -24.77 -0.51 8.52
N VAL A 19 -24.48 -1.39 7.56
CA VAL A 19 -23.22 -2.10 7.51
C VAL A 19 -22.07 -1.10 7.32
N ASP A 20 -21.00 -1.27 8.10
CA ASP A 20 -19.87 -0.34 8.11
C ASP A 20 -19.08 -0.37 6.79
N THR A 21 -18.93 -1.56 6.20
CA THR A 21 -18.06 -1.79 5.05
C THR A 21 -18.79 -2.41 3.85
N PRO A 22 -18.48 -2.01 2.60
CA PRO A 22 -19.08 -2.64 1.42
C PRO A 22 -18.68 -4.12 1.25
N GLN A 23 -17.61 -4.57 1.90
CA GLN A 23 -17.15 -5.96 1.92
C GLN A 23 -18.14 -6.86 2.64
N ASP A 24 -18.73 -6.38 3.73
CA ASP A 24 -19.77 -7.10 4.45
C ASP A 24 -21.05 -7.22 3.61
N ILE A 25 -21.42 -6.18 2.84
CA ILE A 25 -22.51 -6.27 1.86
C ILE A 25 -22.19 -7.30 0.77
N TYR A 26 -20.93 -7.32 0.30
CA TYR A 26 -20.47 -8.33 -0.65
C TYR A 26 -20.60 -9.74 -0.07
N ALA A 27 -20.19 -9.96 1.17
CA ALA A 27 -20.33 -11.24 1.86
C ALA A 27 -21.81 -11.64 2.04
N MET A 28 -22.66 -10.71 2.47
CA MET A 28 -24.11 -10.93 2.64
C MET A 28 -24.79 -11.35 1.34
N THR A 29 -24.47 -10.67 0.24
CA THR A 29 -25.06 -10.97 -1.08
C THR A 29 -24.55 -12.29 -1.67
N HIS A 30 -23.33 -12.72 -1.31
CA HIS A 30 -22.83 -14.06 -1.67
C HIS A 30 -23.39 -15.16 -0.79
N ALA A 31 -23.71 -14.86 0.48
CA ALA A 31 -24.18 -15.85 1.43
C ALA A 31 -25.66 -16.24 1.22
N HIS A 32 -26.49 -15.35 0.68
CA HIS A 32 -27.94 -15.61 0.58
C HIS A 32 -28.60 -15.02 -0.68
N PRO A 33 -29.28 -15.83 -1.52
CA PRO A 33 -29.93 -15.36 -2.76
C PRO A 33 -31.00 -14.27 -2.55
N TRP A 34 -31.80 -14.37 -1.48
CA TRP A 34 -32.77 -13.32 -1.14
C TRP A 34 -32.11 -11.95 -0.89
N LEU A 35 -30.99 -11.93 -0.16
CA LEU A 35 -30.24 -10.70 0.10
C LEU A 35 -29.65 -10.14 -1.21
N LEU A 36 -29.16 -11.01 -2.09
CA LEU A 36 -28.74 -10.60 -3.44
C LEU A 36 -29.88 -9.93 -4.21
N HIS A 37 -31.09 -10.50 -4.18
CA HIS A 37 -32.26 -9.91 -4.86
C HIS A 37 -32.62 -8.55 -4.27
N CYS A 38 -32.76 -8.45 -2.94
CA CYS A 38 -33.04 -7.18 -2.26
C CYS A 38 -31.99 -6.11 -2.59
N PHE A 39 -30.70 -6.51 -2.62
CA PHE A 39 -29.61 -5.63 -2.99
C PHE A 39 -29.68 -5.15 -4.44
N LEU A 40 -29.93 -6.05 -5.40
CA LEU A 40 -29.97 -5.69 -6.82
C LEU A 40 -31.09 -4.68 -7.10
N ASP A 41 -32.28 -4.88 -6.53
CA ASP A 41 -33.43 -3.98 -6.70
C ASP A 41 -33.21 -2.61 -6.05
N ASN A 42 -32.42 -2.55 -4.98
CA ASN A 42 -32.25 -1.35 -4.16
C ASN A 42 -30.80 -0.84 -4.15
N ARG A 43 -30.00 -1.24 -5.14
CA ARG A 43 -28.55 -1.02 -5.19
C ARG A 43 -28.17 0.43 -4.97
N LYS A 44 -28.90 1.36 -5.59
CA LYS A 44 -28.65 2.81 -5.43
C LYS A 44 -28.74 3.21 -3.96
N GLN A 45 -29.81 2.81 -3.29
CA GLN A 45 -30.07 3.19 -1.91
C GLN A 45 -29.04 2.59 -0.94
N VAL A 46 -28.62 1.35 -1.20
CA VAL A 46 -27.63 0.64 -0.38
C VAL A 46 -26.21 1.18 -0.62
N MET A 47 -25.82 1.43 -1.88
CA MET A 47 -24.45 1.79 -2.22
C MET A 47 -24.14 3.29 -2.15
N THR A 48 -25.13 4.18 -2.23
CA THR A 48 -24.90 5.64 -2.17
C THR A 48 -24.06 6.05 -0.95
N PRO A 49 -24.38 5.62 0.29
CA PRO A 49 -23.58 5.97 1.47
C PRO A 49 -22.10 5.58 1.34
N HIS A 50 -21.80 4.37 0.84
CA HIS A 50 -20.42 3.92 0.66
C HIS A 50 -19.69 4.70 -0.43
N THR A 51 -20.37 5.00 -1.55
CA THR A 51 -19.76 5.82 -2.61
C THR A 51 -19.52 7.26 -2.16
N THR A 52 -20.41 7.82 -1.34
CA THR A 52 -20.23 9.16 -0.75
C THR A 52 -19.03 9.20 0.19
N LYS A 53 -18.88 8.22 1.10
CA LYS A 53 -17.71 8.12 1.97
C LYS A 53 -16.38 8.08 1.19
N ILE A 54 -16.34 7.36 0.06
CA ILE A 54 -15.16 7.31 -0.81
C ILE A 54 -14.87 8.68 -1.43
N LEU A 55 -15.89 9.37 -1.94
CA LEU A 55 -15.73 10.70 -2.54
C LEU A 55 -15.29 11.73 -1.49
N GLU A 56 -15.85 11.69 -0.29
CA GLU A 56 -15.45 12.54 0.84
C GLU A 56 -13.98 12.31 1.22
N PHE A 57 -13.55 11.05 1.28
CA PHE A 57 -12.14 10.70 1.52
C PHE A 57 -11.21 11.28 0.45
N CYS A 58 -11.63 11.24 -0.82
CA CYS A 58 -10.89 11.79 -1.96
C CYS A 58 -11.03 13.32 -2.11
N GLY A 59 -11.72 14.02 -1.20
CA GLY A 59 -11.95 15.45 -1.32
C GLY A 59 -12.80 15.86 -2.53
N GLY A 60 -13.63 14.94 -3.05
CA GLY A 60 -14.45 15.15 -4.24
C GLY A 60 -14.27 14.01 -5.26
N PRO A 61 -14.05 14.31 -6.56
CA PRO A 61 -13.86 13.29 -7.57
C PRO A 61 -12.63 12.42 -7.30
N VAL A 62 -12.70 11.15 -7.68
CA VAL A 62 -11.59 10.22 -7.47
C VAL A 62 -10.48 10.47 -8.49
N SER A 63 -9.25 10.63 -8.01
CA SER A 63 -8.07 10.86 -8.84
C SER A 63 -7.68 9.63 -9.67
N THR A 64 -6.98 9.85 -10.78
CA THR A 64 -6.41 8.80 -11.62
C THR A 64 -5.52 7.83 -10.80
N ALA A 65 -4.68 8.36 -9.91
CA ALA A 65 -3.80 7.56 -9.06
C ALA A 65 -4.58 6.61 -8.14
N TYR A 66 -5.67 7.10 -7.54
CA TYR A 66 -6.51 6.29 -6.67
C TYR A 66 -7.23 5.16 -7.42
N LEU A 67 -7.81 5.47 -8.59
CA LEU A 67 -8.49 4.48 -9.41
C LEU A 67 -7.53 3.42 -9.95
N LEU A 68 -6.33 3.85 -10.35
CA LEU A 68 -5.31 2.95 -10.84
C LEU A 68 -4.87 1.97 -9.75
N ALA A 69 -4.57 2.46 -8.55
CA ALA A 69 -4.24 1.62 -7.39
C ALA A 69 -5.34 0.59 -7.11
N ALA A 70 -6.60 1.03 -7.07
CA ALA A 70 -7.72 0.15 -6.79
C ALA A 70 -7.92 -0.92 -7.87
N ARG A 71 -7.79 -0.55 -9.16
CA ARG A 71 -7.90 -1.50 -10.28
C ARG A 71 -6.76 -2.53 -10.26
N LEU A 72 -5.53 -2.11 -10.00
CA LEU A 72 -4.38 -3.00 -9.90
C LEU A 72 -4.51 -3.97 -8.72
N ARG A 73 -4.96 -3.49 -7.55
CA ARG A 73 -5.28 -4.35 -6.39
C ARG A 73 -6.35 -5.37 -6.72
N HIS A 74 -7.46 -4.92 -7.29
CA HIS A 74 -8.57 -5.80 -7.67
C HIS A 74 -8.11 -6.87 -8.67
N ALA A 75 -7.34 -6.49 -9.70
CA ALA A 75 -6.83 -7.42 -10.69
C ALA A 75 -5.95 -8.52 -10.07
N LYS A 76 -5.17 -8.22 -9.04
CA LYS A 76 -4.32 -9.21 -8.35
C LYS A 76 -5.08 -10.19 -7.47
N GLN A 77 -6.31 -9.87 -7.09
CA GLN A 77 -7.19 -10.78 -6.35
C GLN A 77 -7.85 -11.80 -7.29
N ASP A 78 -7.83 -11.55 -8.60
CA ASP A 78 -8.39 -12.48 -9.59
C ASP A 78 -7.54 -13.78 -9.64
N PRO A 79 -8.15 -14.97 -9.46
CA PRO A 79 -7.43 -16.25 -9.58
C PRO A 79 -6.70 -16.40 -10.92
N GLY A 80 -7.25 -15.83 -12.00
CA GLY A 80 -6.65 -15.79 -13.33
C GLY A 80 -5.35 -15.00 -13.39
N PHE A 81 -5.15 -14.00 -12.51
CA PHE A 81 -3.91 -13.23 -12.45
C PHE A 81 -2.70 -14.11 -12.10
N ASN A 82 -2.90 -15.14 -11.28
CA ASN A 82 -1.85 -16.06 -10.87
C ASN A 82 -1.50 -17.11 -11.93
N ASN A 83 -2.11 -17.06 -13.11
CA ASN A 83 -1.77 -17.95 -14.22
C ASN A 83 -0.25 -17.93 -14.48
N PRO A 84 0.42 -19.10 -14.43
CA PRO A 84 1.88 -19.16 -14.47
C PRO A 84 2.46 -18.80 -15.84
N ARG A 85 1.64 -18.67 -16.89
CA ARG A 85 2.07 -18.34 -18.25
C ARG A 85 2.64 -16.91 -18.33
N PRO A 86 3.95 -16.70 -18.53
CA PRO A 86 4.46 -15.40 -18.94
C PRO A 86 4.01 -15.11 -20.39
N PRO A 87 3.68 -13.86 -20.78
CA PRO A 87 3.66 -12.61 -20.02
C PRO A 87 2.23 -12.21 -19.56
N HIS A 88 1.38 -13.18 -19.15
CA HIS A 88 -0.04 -12.93 -18.87
C HIS A 88 -0.30 -11.77 -17.88
N ARG A 89 0.49 -11.73 -16.79
CA ARG A 89 0.39 -10.66 -15.77
C ARG A 89 0.73 -9.29 -16.33
N GLU A 90 1.83 -9.20 -17.08
CA GLU A 90 2.27 -7.97 -17.74
C GLU A 90 1.22 -7.51 -18.75
N PHE A 91 0.58 -8.44 -19.48
CA PHE A 91 -0.52 -8.09 -20.38
C PHE A 91 -1.69 -7.44 -19.63
N ILE A 92 -2.18 -8.06 -18.55
CA ILE A 92 -3.27 -7.51 -17.73
C ILE A 92 -2.90 -6.11 -17.20
N ILE A 93 -1.72 -5.98 -16.61
CA ILE A 93 -1.24 -4.72 -16.02
C ILE A 93 -1.10 -3.65 -17.10
N LYS A 94 -0.54 -3.98 -18.26
CA LYS A 94 -0.38 -3.05 -19.38
C LYS A 94 -1.72 -2.48 -19.84
N TRP A 95 -2.77 -3.30 -19.91
CA TRP A 95 -4.11 -2.84 -20.25
C TRP A 95 -4.71 -1.91 -19.19
N ILE A 96 -4.52 -2.22 -17.91
CA ILE A 96 -4.98 -1.36 -16.80
C ILE A 96 -4.27 0.00 -16.86
N LEU A 97 -2.95 -0.01 -17.01
CA LEU A 97 -2.14 1.21 -17.13
C LEU A 97 -2.59 2.04 -18.34
N TRP A 98 -2.67 1.45 -19.53
CA TRP A 98 -3.13 2.15 -20.72
C TRP A 98 -4.55 2.71 -20.58
N SER A 99 -5.49 1.96 -19.98
CA SER A 99 -6.85 2.43 -19.77
C SER A 99 -6.94 3.62 -18.81
N CYS A 100 -6.12 3.64 -17.76
CA CYS A 100 -6.13 4.72 -16.78
C CYS A 100 -5.36 5.96 -17.24
N ILE A 101 -4.26 5.77 -17.97
CA ILE A 101 -3.36 6.87 -18.36
C ILE A 101 -3.86 7.57 -19.63
N ASN A 102 -4.45 6.83 -20.57
CA ASN A 102 -4.97 7.41 -21.83
C ASN A 102 -6.45 7.84 -21.73
N SER A 103 -7.10 7.62 -20.58
CA SER A 103 -8.44 8.16 -20.34
C SER A 103 -8.35 9.67 -20.15
N SER A 104 -8.92 10.43 -21.07
CA SER A 104 -9.00 11.90 -21.01
C SER A 104 -9.85 12.46 -19.86
N ASN A 105 -10.44 11.58 -19.04
CA ASN A 105 -11.15 11.96 -17.82
C ASN A 105 -10.27 11.65 -16.60
N THR A 106 -9.53 12.66 -16.12
CA THR A 106 -8.68 12.61 -14.91
C THR A 106 -9.49 12.50 -13.61
N HIS A 107 -10.81 12.66 -13.69
CA HIS A 107 -11.75 12.54 -12.60
C HIS A 107 -12.90 11.61 -12.99
N HIS A 108 -12.90 10.39 -12.44
CA HIS A 108 -14.04 9.50 -12.63
C HIS A 108 -14.99 9.61 -11.44
N HIS A 109 -16.26 9.91 -11.74
CA HIS A 109 -17.32 9.83 -10.74
C HIS A 109 -17.56 8.38 -10.35
N VAL A 110 -17.19 8.03 -9.11
CA VAL A 110 -17.63 6.77 -8.51
C VAL A 110 -19.13 6.89 -8.23
N SER A 111 -19.90 5.94 -8.75
CA SER A 111 -21.34 5.88 -8.55
C SER A 111 -21.77 4.49 -8.13
N HIS A 112 -22.99 4.38 -7.60
CA HIS A 112 -23.63 3.11 -7.25
C HIS A 112 -23.68 2.09 -8.40
N ARG A 113 -23.50 2.51 -9.67
CA ARG A 113 -23.51 1.64 -10.85
C ARG A 113 -22.20 0.88 -11.05
N VAL A 114 -21.11 1.31 -10.43
CA VAL A 114 -19.83 0.59 -10.45
C VAL A 114 -20.01 -0.77 -9.77
N SER A 115 -19.30 -1.82 -10.22
CA SER A 115 -19.42 -3.17 -9.67
C SER A 115 -19.14 -3.18 -8.15
N LEU A 116 -19.80 -4.09 -7.42
CA LEU A 116 -19.66 -4.15 -5.95
C LEU A 116 -18.21 -4.47 -5.56
N ALA A 117 -17.55 -5.37 -6.30
CA ALA A 117 -16.14 -5.69 -6.10
C ALA A 117 -15.22 -4.48 -6.28
N ALA A 118 -15.49 -3.61 -7.28
CA ALA A 118 -14.73 -2.38 -7.44
C ALA A 118 -14.99 -1.38 -6.30
N ILE A 119 -16.22 -1.27 -5.79
CA ILE A 119 -16.50 -0.42 -4.61
C ILE A 119 -15.79 -0.98 -3.36
N CYS A 120 -15.73 -2.31 -3.19
CA CYS A 120 -14.96 -2.94 -2.13
C CYS A 120 -13.46 -2.62 -2.26
N ALA A 121 -12.88 -2.76 -3.46
CA ALA A 121 -11.48 -2.45 -3.70
C ALA A 121 -11.15 -0.97 -3.41
N LEU A 122 -12.02 -0.05 -3.84
CA LEU A 122 -11.90 1.38 -3.55
C LEU A 122 -12.02 1.63 -2.04
N SER A 123 -12.95 0.99 -1.33
CA SER A 123 -13.13 1.19 0.11
C SER A 123 -11.97 0.65 0.95
N THR A 124 -11.41 -0.52 0.57
CA THR A 124 -10.20 -1.06 1.21
C THR A 124 -9.02 -0.11 0.99
N LEU A 125 -8.86 0.40 -0.23
CA LEU A 125 -7.80 1.38 -0.52
C LEU A 125 -7.97 2.67 0.30
N ALA A 126 -9.19 3.19 0.46
CA ALA A 126 -9.45 4.37 1.29
C ALA A 126 -8.98 4.17 2.72
N THR A 127 -9.28 2.99 3.27
CA THR A 127 -8.91 2.63 4.65
C THR A 127 -7.40 2.56 4.79
N ASP A 128 -6.75 1.84 3.88
CA ASP A 128 -5.30 1.62 3.92
C ASP A 128 -4.51 2.92 3.74
N VAL A 129 -4.89 3.72 2.74
CA VAL A 129 -4.26 5.01 2.46
C VAL A 129 -4.59 6.01 3.56
N GLY A 130 -5.81 5.99 4.09
CA GLY A 130 -6.22 6.83 5.22
C GLY A 130 -5.34 6.59 6.43
N TRP A 131 -5.12 5.31 6.79
CA TRP A 131 -4.22 4.95 7.88
C TRP A 131 -2.79 5.45 7.63
N LEU A 132 -2.23 5.18 6.45
CA LEU A 132 -0.86 5.57 6.11
C LEU A 132 -0.68 7.09 6.20
N THR A 133 -1.59 7.83 5.56
CA THR A 133 -1.51 9.29 5.48
C THR A 133 -1.65 9.92 6.86
N THR A 134 -2.59 9.46 7.69
CA THR A 134 -2.71 9.93 9.08
C THR A 134 -1.45 9.65 9.89
N SER A 135 -0.92 8.43 9.83
CA SER A 135 0.28 8.03 10.58
C SER A 135 1.51 8.82 10.14
N TYR A 136 1.74 8.96 8.84
CA TYR A 136 2.89 9.68 8.33
C TYR A 136 2.80 11.19 8.56
N ILE A 137 1.62 11.80 8.37
CA ILE A 137 1.38 13.20 8.72
C ILE A 137 1.68 13.45 10.20
N SER A 138 1.25 12.55 11.10
CA SER A 138 1.50 12.68 12.53
C SER A 138 3.00 12.65 12.83
N GLN A 139 3.72 11.66 12.29
CA GLN A 139 5.17 11.54 12.49
C GLN A 139 5.92 12.74 11.91
N ALA A 140 5.56 13.18 10.70
CA ALA A 140 6.22 14.33 10.07
C ALA A 140 5.97 15.63 10.84
N ARG A 141 4.78 15.82 11.42
CA ARG A 141 4.48 16.98 12.28
C ARG A 141 5.26 16.93 13.60
N GLU A 142 5.42 15.75 14.19
CA GLU A 142 6.22 15.58 15.41
C GLU A 142 7.69 15.91 15.15
N GLU A 143 8.26 15.45 14.04
CA GLU A 143 9.63 15.75 13.65
C GLU A 143 9.83 17.25 13.33
N LEU A 144 8.85 17.90 12.71
CA LEU A 144 8.92 19.33 12.36
C LEU A 144 8.70 20.26 13.57
N PHE A 145 7.72 19.97 14.42
CA PHE A 145 7.24 20.90 15.44
C PHE A 145 7.45 20.42 16.88
N GLY A 146 7.74 19.13 17.09
CA GLY A 146 7.77 18.52 18.43
C GLY A 146 8.80 19.11 19.38
N HIS A 147 9.89 19.68 18.84
CA HIS A 147 10.90 20.37 19.64
C HIS A 147 10.53 21.82 19.99
N HIS A 148 9.57 22.42 19.29
CA HIS A 148 9.31 23.86 19.35
C HIS A 148 7.91 24.20 19.90
N ARG A 149 6.94 23.29 19.81
CA ARG A 149 5.53 23.57 20.12
C ARG A 149 4.81 22.37 20.71
N ARG A 150 3.79 22.64 21.53
CA ARG A 150 2.88 21.61 22.01
C ARG A 150 1.99 21.11 20.86
N PRO A 151 1.54 19.84 20.87
CA PRO A 151 0.71 19.27 19.81
C PRO A 151 -0.54 20.06 19.46
N GLU A 152 -1.14 20.73 20.45
CA GLU A 152 -2.35 21.54 20.28
C GLU A 152 -2.11 22.81 19.44
N ASP A 153 -0.86 23.30 19.42
CA ASP A 153 -0.46 24.52 18.71
C ASP A 153 0.09 24.23 17.30
N TRP A 154 0.10 22.96 16.90
CA TRP A 154 0.62 22.57 15.58
C TRP A 154 -0.34 23.04 14.48
N PRO A 155 0.17 23.60 13.37
CA PRO A 155 -0.68 24.08 12.28
C PRO A 155 -1.57 22.96 11.73
N VAL A 156 -2.86 23.26 11.51
CA VAL A 156 -3.85 22.34 10.94
C VAL A 156 -3.43 21.95 9.53
N VAL A 157 -3.60 20.67 9.17
CA VAL A 157 -3.31 20.18 7.82
C VAL A 157 -4.43 20.61 6.86
N SER A 158 -4.06 21.29 5.77
CA SER A 158 -5.02 21.76 4.77
C SER A 158 -5.60 20.58 3.99
N ALA A 159 -6.79 20.79 3.40
CA ALA A 159 -7.39 19.76 2.54
C ALA A 159 -6.49 19.44 1.34
N GLU A 160 -5.80 20.43 0.79
CA GLU A 160 -4.87 20.26 -0.33
C GLU A 160 -3.63 19.46 0.07
N GLU A 161 -3.02 19.75 1.22
CA GLU A 161 -1.92 18.96 1.77
C GLU A 161 -2.31 17.51 1.94
N ARG A 162 -3.47 17.26 2.58
CA ARG A 162 -4.00 15.91 2.78
C ARG A 162 -4.18 15.18 1.44
N LEU A 163 -4.71 15.86 0.43
CA LEU A 163 -4.87 15.28 -0.91
C LEU A 163 -3.53 14.95 -1.57
N ARG A 164 -2.48 15.78 -1.38
CA ARG A 164 -1.12 15.44 -1.84
C ARG A 164 -0.60 14.16 -1.21
N PHE A 165 -0.80 13.98 0.11
CA PHE A 165 -0.45 12.72 0.79
C PHE A 165 -1.23 11.52 0.23
N VAL A 166 -2.55 11.64 0.10
CA VAL A 166 -3.42 10.56 -0.42
C VAL A 166 -3.03 10.17 -1.85
N ASN A 167 -2.87 11.14 -2.75
CA ASN A 167 -2.54 10.89 -4.15
C ASN A 167 -1.16 10.22 -4.29
N THR A 168 -0.18 10.67 -3.50
CA THR A 168 1.16 10.07 -3.53
C THR A 168 1.17 8.66 -2.94
N ALA A 169 0.44 8.40 -1.86
CA ALA A 169 0.27 7.05 -1.32
C ALA A 169 -0.39 6.11 -2.35
N CYS A 170 -1.40 6.59 -3.08
CA CYS A 170 -2.01 5.84 -4.18
C CYS A 170 -1.04 5.63 -5.34
N ARG A 171 -0.16 6.58 -5.63
CA ARG A 171 0.91 6.41 -6.64
C ARG A 171 1.90 5.34 -6.21
N PHE A 172 2.35 5.36 -4.96
CA PHE A 172 3.19 4.30 -4.39
C PHE A 172 2.52 2.93 -4.53
N GLU A 173 1.25 2.83 -4.12
CA GLU A 173 0.49 1.59 -4.22
C GLU A 173 0.34 1.14 -5.69
N SER A 174 0.02 2.05 -6.60
CA SER A 174 -0.07 1.74 -8.03
C SER A 174 1.26 1.21 -8.56
N TYR A 175 2.36 1.84 -8.17
CA TYR A 175 3.70 1.46 -8.60
C TYR A 175 4.06 0.04 -8.16
N VAL A 176 3.89 -0.27 -6.86
CA VAL A 176 4.22 -1.58 -6.34
C VAL A 176 3.30 -2.66 -6.91
N GLN A 177 2.01 -2.34 -7.09
CA GLN A 177 1.08 -3.29 -7.68
C GLN A 177 1.32 -3.53 -9.17
N ALA A 178 1.78 -2.53 -9.93
CA ALA A 178 2.09 -2.70 -11.34
C ALA A 178 3.42 -3.44 -11.60
N PHE A 179 4.45 -3.21 -10.77
CA PHE A 179 5.81 -3.63 -11.12
C PHE A 179 6.40 -4.76 -10.28
N PHE A 180 5.69 -5.23 -9.25
CA PHE A 180 6.12 -6.39 -8.47
C PHE A 180 5.01 -7.40 -8.24
N HIS A 181 5.37 -8.69 -8.24
CA HIS A 181 4.48 -9.76 -7.84
C HIS A 181 5.27 -10.85 -7.10
N VAL A 182 5.02 -11.03 -5.80
CA VAL A 182 5.70 -12.03 -4.96
C VAL A 182 7.24 -11.92 -5.09
N GLY A 183 7.75 -10.69 -5.11
CA GLY A 183 9.19 -10.42 -5.26
C GLY A 183 9.74 -10.55 -6.68
N GLN A 184 8.92 -10.99 -7.65
CA GLN A 184 9.27 -10.97 -9.06
C GLN A 184 9.10 -9.56 -9.65
N PRO A 185 10.15 -9.00 -10.27
CA PRO A 185 10.05 -7.86 -11.17
C PRO A 185 9.09 -8.12 -12.34
N LEU A 186 8.15 -7.22 -12.55
CA LEU A 186 7.39 -7.13 -13.80
C LEU A 186 7.97 -5.98 -14.63
N PHE A 187 7.99 -6.15 -15.94
CA PHE A 187 8.55 -5.17 -16.88
C PHE A 187 10.01 -4.77 -16.59
N PRO A 188 10.94 -5.72 -16.35
CA PRO A 188 12.28 -5.40 -15.84
C PRO A 188 13.14 -4.54 -16.79
N ARG A 189 12.81 -4.51 -18.08
CA ARG A 189 13.54 -3.78 -19.13
C ARG A 189 12.76 -2.60 -19.73
N ASP A 190 11.50 -2.44 -19.38
CA ASP A 190 10.65 -1.38 -19.88
C ASP A 190 10.64 -0.26 -18.83
N LEU A 191 11.49 0.74 -19.04
CA LEU A 191 11.59 1.90 -18.17
C LEU A 191 10.46 2.90 -18.48
N ASP A 192 10.08 3.02 -19.75
CA ASP A 192 9.07 3.98 -20.21
C ASP A 192 7.73 3.76 -19.52
N ILE A 193 7.30 2.50 -19.39
CA ILE A 193 6.06 2.17 -18.66
C ILE A 193 6.09 2.58 -17.19
N ARG A 194 7.28 2.65 -16.56
CA ARG A 194 7.44 3.09 -15.17
C ARG A 194 7.37 4.61 -15.06
N TYR A 195 8.04 5.32 -15.98
CA TYR A 195 7.99 6.78 -16.05
C TYR A 195 6.56 7.29 -16.33
N HIS A 196 5.73 6.49 -17.02
CA HIS A 196 4.33 6.84 -17.25
C HIS A 196 3.51 7.04 -15.97
N LEU A 197 3.84 6.37 -14.85
CA LEU A 197 3.17 6.63 -13.55
C LEU A 197 3.51 7.99 -12.92
N PHE A 198 4.55 8.65 -13.41
CA PHE A 198 4.99 9.97 -12.96
C PHE A 198 4.60 11.07 -13.95
N SER A 199 3.87 10.74 -15.02
CA SER A 199 3.40 11.70 -16.00
C SER A 199 2.33 12.65 -15.43
N PRO A 200 2.21 13.90 -15.92
CA PRO A 200 1.26 14.89 -15.41
C PRO A 200 -0.20 14.41 -15.32
N GLY A 201 -0.67 13.61 -16.29
CA GLY A 201 -2.04 13.05 -16.24
C GLY A 201 -2.33 12.11 -15.05
N VAL A 202 -1.29 11.61 -14.38
CA VAL A 202 -1.36 10.83 -13.12
C VAL A 202 -0.94 11.68 -11.92
N CYS A 203 -0.10 12.68 -12.14
CA CYS A 203 0.39 13.65 -11.19
C CYS A 203 -0.37 14.97 -11.36
N ASP A 204 -1.58 15.03 -10.80
CA ASP A 204 -2.45 16.22 -10.69
C ASP A 204 -1.77 17.54 -11.10
N ASP A 205 -2.28 18.23 -12.12
CA ASP A 205 -1.58 19.24 -12.95
C ASP A 205 -0.81 20.35 -12.20
N LYS A 206 -1.07 20.53 -10.90
CA LYS A 206 -0.40 21.49 -10.01
C LYS A 206 0.90 20.98 -9.35
N GLY A 207 1.25 19.69 -9.50
CA GLY A 207 2.25 19.02 -8.63
C GLY A 207 3.58 18.57 -9.27
N VAL A 208 3.90 19.02 -10.50
CA VAL A 208 5.03 18.49 -11.29
C VAL A 208 6.39 18.62 -10.58
N CYS A 209 6.60 19.65 -9.75
CA CYS A 209 7.91 19.89 -9.14
C CYS A 209 8.37 18.85 -8.11
N TRP A 210 7.48 18.03 -7.55
CA TRP A 210 7.84 17.18 -6.40
C TRP A 210 7.33 15.74 -6.47
N ALA A 211 6.80 15.29 -7.62
CA ALA A 211 6.17 13.97 -7.76
C ALA A 211 7.11 12.80 -7.41
N THR A 212 8.39 12.94 -7.73
CA THR A 212 9.44 11.98 -7.41
C THR A 212 9.78 12.03 -5.91
N GLU A 213 10.06 13.21 -5.36
CA GLU A 213 10.43 13.36 -3.94
C GLU A 213 9.32 12.90 -2.99
N THR A 214 8.08 13.31 -3.25
CA THR A 214 6.92 12.89 -2.47
C THR A 214 6.74 11.37 -2.53
N PHE A 215 6.92 10.76 -3.72
CA PHE A 215 6.86 9.31 -3.88
C PHE A 215 7.90 8.60 -3.02
N TYR A 216 9.15 9.05 -3.05
CA TYR A 216 10.20 8.44 -2.24
C TYR A 216 10.00 8.69 -0.76
N SER A 217 9.47 9.84 -0.37
CA SER A 217 9.14 10.15 1.03
C SER A 217 8.17 9.11 1.61
N ILE A 218 7.11 8.75 0.87
CA ILE A 218 6.20 7.66 1.23
C ILE A 218 6.90 6.30 1.21
N ALA A 219 7.70 6.01 0.17
CA ALA A 219 8.40 4.74 0.04
C ALA A 219 9.38 4.50 1.21
N TYR A 220 10.16 5.52 1.58
CA TYR A 220 11.08 5.52 2.71
C TYR A 220 10.35 5.36 4.03
N TYR A 221 9.24 6.08 4.24
CA TYR A 221 8.42 5.91 5.43
C TYR A 221 7.98 4.45 5.60
N ILE A 222 7.44 3.82 4.56
CA ILE A 222 7.00 2.40 4.61
C ILE A 222 8.18 1.46 4.87
N TYR A 223 9.31 1.71 4.20
CA TYR A 223 10.56 0.96 4.42
C TYR A 223 11.04 1.07 5.87
N ASP A 224 11.00 2.26 6.46
CA ASP A 224 11.41 2.53 7.84
C ASP A 224 10.46 1.84 8.85
N GLN A 225 9.15 1.85 8.59
CA GLN A 225 8.19 1.09 9.40
C GLN A 225 8.49 -0.42 9.40
N HIS A 226 8.85 -0.98 8.23
CA HIS A 226 9.28 -2.38 8.15
C HIS A 226 10.64 -2.62 8.83
N CYS A 227 11.58 -1.69 8.76
CA CYS A 227 12.84 -1.76 9.51
C CYS A 227 12.58 -1.82 11.01
N THR A 228 11.76 -0.90 11.53
CA THR A 228 11.37 -0.83 12.94
C THR A 228 10.70 -2.12 13.40
N MET A 229 9.77 -2.66 12.61
CA MET A 229 9.15 -3.96 12.88
C MET A 229 10.19 -5.08 12.96
N MET A 230 11.12 -5.16 12.00
CA MET A 230 12.17 -6.18 12.00
C MET A 230 13.11 -6.04 13.21
N GLN A 231 13.43 -4.82 13.64
CA GLN A 231 14.21 -4.58 14.86
C GLN A 231 13.47 -5.09 16.10
N ASN A 232 12.17 -4.81 16.23
CA ASN A 232 11.34 -5.31 17.34
C ASN A 232 11.30 -6.85 17.37
N ILE A 233 11.13 -7.48 16.20
CA ILE A 233 11.17 -8.94 16.05
C ILE A 233 12.52 -9.49 16.50
N MET A 234 13.63 -8.95 15.98
CA MET A 234 14.97 -9.43 16.34
C MET A 234 15.26 -9.26 17.84
N SER A 235 14.86 -8.13 18.43
CA SER A 235 14.99 -7.87 19.87
C SER A 235 14.18 -8.87 20.70
N SER A 236 12.94 -9.16 20.29
CA SER A 236 12.08 -10.13 20.98
C SER A 236 12.65 -11.56 20.94
N LEU A 237 13.28 -11.94 19.82
CA LEU A 237 13.90 -13.26 19.67
C LEU A 237 15.15 -13.43 20.53
N LYS A 238 15.88 -12.34 20.80
CA LYS A 238 17.03 -12.31 21.71
C LYS A 238 16.61 -12.41 23.17
N ALA A 239 15.52 -11.73 23.56
CA ALA A 239 15.03 -11.74 24.94
C ALA A 239 14.29 -13.05 25.32
N SER A 240 13.63 -13.68 24.35
CA SER A 240 12.90 -14.94 24.55
C SER A 240 13.79 -16.17 24.32
N GLU A 241 14.72 -16.43 25.24
CA GLU A 241 15.37 -17.75 25.35
C GLU A 241 14.47 -18.81 26.02
N THR A 242 13.37 -18.41 26.69
CA THR A 242 12.67 -19.29 27.64
C THR A 242 11.23 -19.72 27.32
N CYS A 243 10.55 -19.23 26.26
CA CYS A 243 9.09 -19.43 26.18
C CYS A 243 8.47 -19.75 24.81
N LEU A 244 9.08 -20.63 24.01
CA LEU A 244 8.33 -21.25 22.90
C LEU A 244 8.63 -22.75 22.84
N VAL A 245 7.61 -23.56 23.10
CA VAL A 245 7.57 -24.96 22.66
C VAL A 245 7.65 -24.94 21.13
N SER A 246 8.84 -25.07 20.57
CA SER A 246 9.10 -25.08 19.14
C SER A 246 9.51 -26.48 18.67
N GLY A 247 8.95 -26.90 17.53
CA GLY A 247 9.46 -28.05 16.80
C GLY A 247 10.80 -27.70 16.13
N ARG A 248 11.62 -28.73 15.81
CA ARG A 248 12.97 -28.59 15.21
C ARG A 248 13.06 -27.61 14.03
N SER A 249 11.99 -27.48 13.22
CA SER A 249 11.95 -26.59 12.06
C SER A 249 11.90 -25.11 12.42
N GLN A 250 11.21 -24.76 13.51
CA GLN A 250 11.09 -23.37 13.97
C GLN A 250 12.39 -22.91 14.64
N ASP A 251 13.09 -23.80 15.35
CA ASP A 251 14.40 -23.50 15.95
C ASP A 251 15.46 -23.22 14.89
N ARG A 252 15.45 -24.00 13.79
CA ARG A 252 16.34 -23.74 12.65
C ARG A 252 16.09 -22.37 12.03
N ARG A 253 14.83 -22.01 11.79
CA ARG A 253 14.45 -20.71 11.23
C ARG A 253 14.81 -19.56 12.15
N LYS A 254 14.58 -19.72 13.45
CA LYS A 254 14.97 -18.75 14.48
C LYS A 254 16.48 -18.53 14.48
N SER A 255 17.26 -19.60 14.50
CA SER A 255 18.72 -19.54 14.43
C SER A 255 19.22 -18.87 13.15
N ARG A 256 18.62 -19.20 11.99
CA ARG A 256 18.97 -18.55 10.72
C ARG A 256 18.70 -17.05 10.73
N LEU A 257 17.56 -16.62 11.28
CA LEU A 257 17.23 -15.20 11.39
C LEU A 257 18.12 -14.47 12.40
N GLN A 258 18.43 -15.07 13.56
CA GLN A 258 19.31 -14.46 14.57
C GLN A 258 20.76 -14.32 14.09
N ASN A 259 21.22 -15.23 13.22
CA ASN A 259 22.58 -15.24 12.67
C ASN A 259 22.66 -14.59 11.28
N CYS A 260 21.59 -13.99 10.78
CA CYS A 260 21.60 -13.38 9.45
C CYS A 260 22.39 -12.07 9.44
N LYS A 261 23.00 -11.76 8.29
CA LYS A 261 23.70 -10.48 8.09
C LYS A 261 22.66 -9.37 7.88
N GLN A 262 22.97 -8.13 8.28
CA GLN A 262 22.08 -6.98 8.07
C GLN A 262 21.59 -6.83 6.62
N ILE A 263 22.42 -7.19 5.64
CA ILE A 263 22.09 -7.20 4.22
C ILE A 263 20.91 -8.12 3.86
N GLN A 264 20.79 -9.27 4.55
CA GLN A 264 19.69 -10.22 4.36
C GLN A 264 18.40 -9.69 5.00
N VAL A 265 18.52 -9.02 6.15
CA VAL A 265 17.40 -8.27 6.74
C VAL A 265 16.91 -7.20 5.77
N ASN A 266 17.81 -6.39 5.21
CA ASN A 266 17.45 -5.34 4.26
C ASN A 266 16.81 -5.91 2.99
N LYS A 267 17.32 -7.03 2.45
CA LYS A 267 16.68 -7.75 1.32
C LYS A 267 15.22 -8.11 1.65
N TYR A 268 15.00 -8.65 2.84
CA TYR A 268 13.66 -9.01 3.27
C TYR A 268 12.75 -7.80 3.50
N VAL A 269 13.28 -6.72 4.09
CA VAL A 269 12.55 -5.44 4.24
C VAL A 269 12.15 -4.87 2.88
N HIS A 270 13.07 -4.81 1.91
CA HIS A 270 12.74 -4.38 0.55
C HIS A 270 11.66 -5.25 -0.09
N TYR A 271 11.74 -6.57 0.09
CA TYR A 271 10.68 -7.47 -0.36
C TYR A 271 9.33 -7.09 0.26
N LEU A 272 9.25 -6.86 1.58
CA LEU A 272 8.03 -6.44 2.24
C LEU A 272 7.49 -5.13 1.65
N THR A 273 8.35 -4.13 1.47
CA THR A 273 7.96 -2.84 0.88
C THR A 273 7.41 -3.00 -0.54
N THR A 274 7.95 -3.94 -1.32
CA THR A 274 7.45 -4.21 -2.70
C THR A 274 6.09 -4.92 -2.74
N GLN A 275 5.59 -5.43 -1.62
CA GLN A 275 4.23 -5.97 -1.53
C GLN A 275 3.15 -4.88 -1.38
N GLY A 276 3.56 -3.64 -1.10
CA GLY A 276 2.69 -2.48 -0.98
C GLY A 276 2.05 -2.30 0.40
N LEU A 277 1.12 -1.35 0.48
CA LEU A 277 0.55 -0.87 1.75
C LEU A 277 -0.19 -1.96 2.51
N GLY A 278 -0.85 -2.87 1.79
CA GLY A 278 -1.59 -3.97 2.41
C GLY A 278 -0.67 -4.86 3.26
N MET A 279 0.59 -5.05 2.87
CA MET A 279 1.55 -5.83 3.65
C MET A 279 1.96 -5.12 4.94
N LEU A 280 2.23 -3.81 4.88
CA LEU A 280 2.55 -3.01 6.06
C LEU A 280 1.43 -3.07 7.10
N LEU A 281 0.20 -2.80 6.66
CA LEU A 281 -0.98 -2.79 7.54
C LEU A 281 -1.29 -4.17 8.09
N HIS A 282 -1.18 -5.20 7.26
CA HIS A 282 -1.36 -6.58 7.71
C HIS A 282 -0.39 -6.92 8.85
N LEU A 283 0.88 -6.57 8.70
CA LEU A 283 1.88 -6.83 9.73
C LEU A 283 1.65 -5.98 10.98
N GLN A 284 1.32 -4.70 10.85
CA GLN A 284 1.04 -3.83 12.00
C GLN A 284 -0.22 -4.23 12.78
N SER A 285 -1.19 -4.86 12.12
CA SER A 285 -2.39 -5.40 12.78
C SER A 285 -2.11 -6.67 13.60
N MET A 286 -0.99 -7.35 13.36
CA MET A 286 -0.63 -8.57 14.08
C MET A 286 0.00 -8.26 15.43
N ALA A 287 -0.29 -9.12 16.42
CA ALA A 287 0.50 -9.17 17.64
C ALA A 287 1.95 -9.58 17.31
N LEU A 288 2.91 -9.11 18.12
CA LEU A 288 4.34 -9.39 17.93
C LEU A 288 4.66 -10.88 17.75
N ARG A 289 3.97 -11.77 18.48
CA ARG A 289 4.13 -13.22 18.36
C ARG A 289 3.78 -13.73 16.96
N ASP A 290 2.72 -13.20 16.36
CA ASP A 290 2.27 -13.61 15.03
C ASP A 290 3.11 -12.95 13.93
N GLN A 291 3.60 -11.73 14.15
CA GLN A 291 4.64 -11.12 13.30
C GLN A 291 5.90 -12.00 13.26
N VAL A 292 6.39 -12.46 14.43
CA VAL A 292 7.54 -13.37 14.52
C VAL A 292 7.27 -14.65 13.72
N ARG A 293 6.10 -15.28 13.90
CA ARG A 293 5.74 -16.49 13.15
C ARG A 293 5.70 -16.26 11.65
N PHE A 294 5.08 -15.16 11.21
CA PHE A 294 5.01 -14.77 9.81
C PHE A 294 6.43 -14.61 9.23
N VAL A 295 7.28 -13.81 9.87
CA VAL A 295 8.65 -13.58 9.41
C VAL A 295 9.46 -14.86 9.38
N LEU A 296 9.40 -15.70 10.41
CA LEU A 296 10.10 -16.99 10.40
C LEU A 296 9.64 -17.89 9.25
N TRP A 297 8.37 -17.80 8.84
CA TRP A 297 7.81 -18.57 7.74
C TRP A 297 8.27 -18.08 6.36
N THR A 298 8.29 -16.77 6.15
CA THR A 298 8.52 -16.18 4.82
C THR A 298 9.99 -15.82 4.58
N PHE A 299 10.76 -15.48 5.62
CA PHE A 299 12.13 -14.96 5.51
C PHE A 299 13.04 -15.88 4.69
N GLU A 300 13.06 -17.18 4.97
CA GLU A 300 13.90 -18.14 4.23
C GLU A 300 13.53 -18.17 2.74
N SER A 301 12.23 -18.21 2.43
CA SER A 301 11.74 -18.29 1.05
C SER A 301 12.14 -17.06 0.22
N VAL A 302 12.17 -15.89 0.85
CA VAL A 302 12.58 -14.63 0.21
C VAL A 302 14.09 -14.59 0.00
N LEU A 303 14.88 -15.05 0.98
CA LEU A 303 16.32 -15.09 0.85
C LEU A 303 16.77 -16.07 -0.24
N ASP A 304 16.15 -17.24 -0.27
CA ASP A 304 16.44 -18.34 -1.20
C ASP A 304 15.76 -18.16 -2.57
N SER A 305 15.00 -17.08 -2.74
CA SER A 305 14.36 -16.71 -4.00
C SER A 305 15.39 -16.51 -5.11
N ARG A 306 15.05 -16.98 -6.31
CA ARG A 306 15.82 -16.79 -7.56
C ARG A 306 15.61 -15.42 -8.20
N HIS A 307 14.70 -14.60 -7.65
CA HIS A 307 14.43 -13.26 -8.16
C HIS A 307 15.51 -12.28 -7.69
N PRO A 308 15.87 -11.31 -8.55
CA PRO A 308 16.93 -10.38 -8.23
C PRO A 308 16.57 -9.56 -6.99
N ASN A 309 17.59 -9.20 -6.23
CA ASN A 309 17.42 -8.30 -5.08
C ASN A 309 16.93 -6.93 -5.55
N ILE A 310 15.81 -6.49 -4.97
CA ILE A 310 15.23 -5.15 -5.19
C ILE A 310 15.85 -4.20 -4.16
N LEU A 311 16.44 -3.11 -4.64
CA LEU A 311 17.02 -2.06 -3.78
C LEU A 311 16.17 -0.80 -3.86
N MET A 312 15.76 -0.26 -2.71
CA MET A 312 15.07 1.04 -2.60
C MET A 312 16.00 2.19 -2.20
N VAL A 313 17.19 1.90 -1.66
CA VAL A 313 18.11 2.90 -1.07
C VAL A 313 19.52 2.71 -1.65
N GLN A 314 20.19 3.81 -2.02
CA GLN A 314 21.60 3.79 -2.46
C GLN A 314 22.53 3.55 -1.26
N GLY A 315 23.71 2.99 -1.52
CA GLY A 315 24.72 2.70 -0.50
C GLY A 315 24.70 1.26 0.02
N ILE A 316 23.63 0.49 -0.22
CA ILE A 316 23.66 -0.96 -0.04
C ILE A 316 24.23 -1.59 -1.33
N GLY A 317 25.53 -1.45 -1.53
CA GLY A 317 26.27 -2.10 -2.60
C GLY A 317 26.33 -3.61 -2.37
N LEU A 318 25.27 -4.35 -2.73
CA LEU A 318 25.19 -5.81 -2.58
C LEU A 318 26.39 -6.51 -3.26
N SER A 319 26.92 -5.93 -4.34
CA SER A 319 28.07 -6.42 -5.10
C SER A 319 29.42 -6.30 -4.37
N ARG A 320 29.59 -5.37 -3.43
CA ARG A 320 30.86 -5.19 -2.69
C ARG A 320 31.03 -6.13 -1.49
N ILE A 321 29.99 -6.88 -1.11
CA ILE A 321 29.93 -7.60 0.19
C ILE A 321 29.61 -9.10 0.00
N GLY A 322 29.75 -9.64 -1.22
CA GLY A 322 29.74 -11.08 -1.47
C GLY A 322 28.37 -11.75 -1.51
N THR A 323 27.29 -11.03 -1.81
CA THR A 323 26.06 -11.68 -2.28
C THR A 323 26.21 -12.03 -3.76
N VAL A 324 25.88 -13.27 -4.13
CA VAL A 324 26.20 -13.93 -5.42
C VAL A 324 25.61 -13.24 -6.67
N GLU A 325 24.77 -12.21 -6.52
CA GLU A 325 24.18 -11.52 -7.66
C GLU A 325 25.00 -10.30 -8.09
N LYS A 326 25.61 -10.42 -9.28
CA LYS A 326 26.42 -9.37 -9.92
C LYS A 326 25.62 -8.07 -10.14
N HIS A 327 24.28 -8.13 -10.23
CA HIS A 327 23.42 -7.02 -10.62
C HIS A 327 22.19 -6.94 -9.69
N SER A 328 22.31 -6.25 -8.56
CA SER A 328 21.15 -5.74 -7.85
C SER A 328 20.29 -4.91 -8.79
N TRP A 329 18.98 -5.12 -8.78
CA TRP A 329 18.08 -4.41 -9.68
C TRP A 329 17.43 -3.25 -8.93
N ASN A 330 17.57 -2.04 -9.47
CA ASN A 330 16.90 -0.85 -8.97
C ASN A 330 15.66 -0.58 -9.85
N PRO A 331 14.46 -0.92 -9.37
CA PRO A 331 13.25 -0.67 -10.13
C PRO A 331 12.85 0.80 -10.14
N TRP A 332 13.23 1.58 -9.12
CA TRP A 332 12.59 2.83 -8.76
C TRP A 332 12.97 3.97 -9.72
N VAL A 333 11.97 4.76 -10.13
CA VAL A 333 12.11 5.79 -11.16
C VAL A 333 12.83 7.01 -10.62
N GLY A 334 13.73 7.61 -11.41
CA GLY A 334 14.39 8.88 -11.04
C GLY A 334 15.25 8.80 -9.78
N CYS A 335 15.75 7.59 -9.47
CA CYS A 335 16.45 7.31 -8.23
C CYS A 335 17.77 8.08 -8.07
N ASP A 336 18.43 8.41 -9.18
CA ASP A 336 19.76 9.05 -9.18
C ASP A 336 19.77 10.42 -8.49
N GLY A 337 18.70 11.23 -8.64
CA GLY A 337 18.57 12.54 -7.96
C GLY A 337 18.01 12.46 -6.54
N VAL A 338 17.43 11.33 -6.15
CA VAL A 338 16.79 11.16 -4.83
C VAL A 338 17.74 10.52 -3.82
N PHE A 339 18.76 9.81 -4.30
CA PHE A 339 19.78 9.29 -3.41
C PHE A 339 20.73 10.34 -2.83
N GLU A 340 20.65 11.57 -3.33
CA GLU A 340 21.29 12.76 -2.74
C GLU A 340 20.46 13.37 -1.59
N ILE A 341 19.19 12.96 -1.43
CA ILE A 341 18.30 13.40 -0.34
C ILE A 341 18.71 12.68 0.95
N THR A 342 18.93 13.45 2.02
CA THR A 342 19.35 12.87 3.30
C THR A 342 18.20 12.12 3.96
N PRO A 343 18.48 11.10 4.80
CA PRO A 343 17.43 10.41 5.55
C PRO A 343 16.56 11.31 6.43
N ASP A 344 17.00 12.52 6.75
CA ASP A 344 16.23 13.44 7.58
C ASP A 344 15.15 14.19 6.77
N GLN A 345 15.39 14.40 5.47
CA GLN A 345 14.45 15.13 4.60
C GLN A 345 13.14 14.36 4.36
N TRP A 346 13.18 13.01 4.31
CA TRP A 346 11.95 12.22 4.18
C TRP A 346 11.13 12.20 5.48
N LYS A 347 11.75 12.30 6.66
CA LYS A 347 11.00 12.36 7.92
C LYS A 347 10.13 13.59 7.99
N TRP A 348 10.60 14.69 7.44
CA TRP A 348 9.91 15.99 7.48
C TRP A 348 8.82 16.14 6.43
N ALA A 349 8.77 15.25 5.43
CA ALA A 349 7.78 15.29 4.35
C ALA A 349 7.70 16.68 3.68
N GLN A 350 8.85 17.37 3.54
CA GLN A 350 8.91 18.80 3.19
C GLN A 350 8.11 19.12 1.93
N SER A 351 8.23 18.29 0.90
CA SER A 351 7.61 18.48 -0.41
C SER A 351 6.07 18.26 -0.42
N PHE A 352 5.47 17.90 0.72
CA PHE A 352 4.00 17.80 0.88
C PHE A 352 3.35 19.05 1.45
N TRP A 353 4.10 19.86 2.19
CA TRP A 353 3.55 21.01 2.90
C TRP A 353 3.41 22.22 2.00
N ASP A 354 2.45 23.09 2.32
CA ASP A 354 2.33 24.38 1.63
C ASP A 354 3.60 25.23 1.89
N ALA A 355 4.06 25.96 0.87
CA ALA A 355 5.34 26.70 0.92
C ALA A 355 5.42 27.72 2.07
N GLU A 356 4.28 28.22 2.55
CA GLU A 356 4.21 29.16 3.67
C GLU A 356 4.59 28.50 5.01
N ARG A 357 4.62 27.17 5.12
CA ARG A 357 5.02 26.47 6.35
C ARG A 357 6.50 26.65 6.69
N HIS A 358 7.35 26.96 5.71
CA HIS A 358 8.78 27.24 5.95
C HIS A 358 9.01 28.49 6.80
N LEU A 359 7.99 29.35 6.96
CA LEU A 359 8.03 30.53 7.83
C LEU A 359 7.62 30.22 9.27
N LEU A 360 7.14 28.99 9.55
CA LEU A 360 6.65 28.54 10.86
C LEU A 360 7.60 27.55 11.55
N ILE A 361 8.58 27.03 10.81
CA ILE A 361 9.75 26.27 11.29
C ILE A 361 10.82 27.29 11.66
#